data_AF-A0AB34KRK7-F1
#
_entry.id   AF-A0AB34KRK7-F1
#
_cell.length_a   1.000
_cell.length_b   1.000
_cell.length_c   1.000
_cell.angle_alpha   90.00
_cell.angle_beta   90.00
_cell.angle_gamma   90.00
#
_symmetry.space_group_name_H-M   'P 1'
#
loop_
_entity.id
_entity.type
_entity.pdbx_description
1 polymer ?
#
loop_
_entity_poly.entity_id
_entity_poly.type
_entity_poly.pdbx_seq_one_letter_code
_entity_poly.pdbx_strand_id
1 'polypeptide(L)'
;MVFGWLWGSAPKKDRPDDPMVAANDPALRAHFSSLLDYTEPPEVFKTSDVAIKLSPAELANLGYGMAEEAYPAIKALAWEARAMGDCVILYPDGRKVPMDVSWMEVGPIRMRRKKKVYTDDWD
;
A
#
# COMPACT_ATOMS: atom_id res chain seq x y z
N MET A 1 1.78 -37.48 21.96
CA MET A 1 2.69 -36.84 20.99
C MET A 1 2.50 -35.33 21.11
N VAL A 2 3.48 -34.64 21.68
CA VAL A 2 3.50 -33.18 21.80
C VAL A 2 4.18 -32.66 20.53
N PHE A 3 3.43 -32.02 19.64
CA PHE A 3 4.02 -31.37 18.46
C PHE A 3 4.56 -30.00 18.86
N GLY A 4 5.87 -29.95 19.12
CA GLY A 4 6.60 -28.71 19.31
C GLY A 4 6.76 -27.99 17.98
N TRP A 5 6.03 -26.88 17.81
CA TRP A 5 6.24 -25.92 16.73
C TRP A 5 7.31 -24.93 17.16
N LEU A 6 8.57 -25.24 16.87
CA LEU A 6 9.70 -24.33 16.95
C LEU A 6 9.66 -23.37 15.75
N TRP A 7 8.91 -22.28 15.87
CA TRP A 7 9.07 -21.13 14.99
C TRP A 7 9.86 -20.07 15.74
N GLY A 8 11.10 -19.86 15.30
CA GLY A 8 11.99 -18.85 15.85
C GLY A 8 11.35 -17.47 15.72
N SER A 9 10.99 -16.89 16.87
CA SER A 9 10.74 -15.47 16.99
C SER A 9 12.02 -14.73 16.63
N ALA A 10 12.17 -14.33 15.37
CA ALA A 10 13.06 -13.24 15.04
C ALA A 10 12.72 -12.06 15.98
N PRO A 11 13.70 -11.33 16.51
CA PRO A 11 13.43 -10.18 17.36
C PRO A 11 12.54 -9.23 16.56
N LYS A 12 11.27 -9.14 16.95
CA LYS A 12 10.35 -8.18 16.37
C LYS A 12 10.95 -6.81 16.69
N LYS A 13 11.43 -6.11 15.67
CA LYS A 13 11.51 -4.65 15.76
C LYS A 13 10.12 -4.19 16.20
N ASP A 14 10.05 -3.34 17.22
CA ASP A 14 8.76 -2.88 17.73
C ASP A 14 7.90 -2.47 16.54
N ARG A 15 6.75 -3.14 16.42
CA ARG A 15 5.80 -2.85 15.36
C ARG A 15 5.52 -1.36 15.44
N PRO A 16 5.63 -0.60 14.34
CA PRO A 16 5.30 0.81 14.41
C PRO A 16 3.85 0.93 14.87
N ASP A 17 3.65 1.61 16.00
CA ASP A 17 2.32 1.87 16.57
C ASP A 17 1.45 2.67 15.58
N ASP A 18 2.09 3.40 14.66
CA ASP A 18 1.47 4.19 13.62
C ASP A 18 1.79 3.64 12.20
N PRO A 19 0.77 3.21 11.43
CA PRO A 19 0.92 2.81 10.02
C PRO A 19 1.59 3.87 9.13
N MET A 20 1.51 5.16 9.48
CA MET A 20 2.20 6.23 8.76
C MET A 20 3.73 6.13 8.89
N VAL A 21 4.24 5.62 10.01
CA VAL A 21 5.69 5.40 10.17
C VAL A 21 6.15 4.28 9.24
N ALA A 22 5.37 3.21 9.12
CA ALA A 22 5.63 2.15 8.14
C ALA A 22 5.47 2.60 6.69
N ALA A 23 4.53 3.52 6.41
CA ALA A 23 4.33 4.10 5.06
C ALA A 23 5.55 4.90 4.56
N ASN A 24 6.41 5.37 5.47
CA ASN A 24 7.65 6.07 5.15
C ASN A 24 8.83 5.13 4.86
N ASP A 25 8.67 3.82 5.03
CA ASP A 25 9.73 2.86 4.74
C ASP A 25 10.09 2.84 3.23
N PRO A 26 11.38 2.92 2.88
CA PRO A 26 11.81 3.03 1.49
C PRO A 26 11.48 1.79 0.65
N ALA A 27 11.49 0.59 1.24
CA ALA A 27 11.16 -0.63 0.51
C ALA A 27 9.67 -0.65 0.15
N LEU A 28 8.81 -0.33 1.12
CA LEU A 28 7.37 -0.24 0.89
C LEU A 28 7.03 0.80 -0.19
N ARG A 29 7.66 1.98 -0.12
CA ARG A 29 7.48 3.05 -1.11
C ARG A 29 7.99 2.66 -2.50
N ALA A 30 9.11 1.95 -2.59
CA ALA A 30 9.65 1.47 -3.85
C ALA A 30 8.71 0.46 -4.52
N HIS A 31 8.21 -0.53 -3.79
CA HIS A 31 7.28 -1.53 -4.32
C HIS A 31 5.94 -0.89 -4.74
N PHE A 32 5.43 0.05 -3.96
CA PHE A 32 4.21 0.79 -4.29
C PHE A 32 4.39 1.64 -5.54
N SER A 33 5.47 2.43 -5.63
CA SER A 33 5.74 3.32 -6.78
C SER A 33 5.96 2.51 -8.05
N SER A 34 6.70 1.40 -7.95
CA SER A 34 6.87 0.44 -9.05
C SER A 34 5.51 -0.03 -9.58
N LEU A 35 4.61 -0.49 -8.70
CA LEU A 35 3.26 -0.88 -9.13
C LEU A 35 2.46 0.28 -9.73
N LEU A 36 2.58 1.49 -9.18
CA LEU A 36 1.92 2.67 -9.71
C LEU A 36 2.42 3.03 -11.13
N ASP A 37 3.71 2.84 -11.40
CA ASP A 37 4.34 3.12 -12.68
C ASP A 37 4.02 2.06 -13.73
N TYR A 38 4.03 0.78 -13.35
CA TYR A 38 3.73 -0.34 -14.25
C TYR A 38 2.23 -0.57 -14.50
N THR A 39 1.35 -0.03 -13.66
CA THR A 39 -0.11 -0.17 -13.86
C THR A 39 -0.60 0.91 -14.83
N GLU A 40 -0.80 0.53 -16.09
CA GLU A 40 -1.37 1.41 -17.10
C GLU A 40 -2.88 1.58 -16.90
N PRO A 41 -3.41 2.81 -16.76
CA PRO A 41 -4.85 3.02 -16.73
C PRO A 41 -5.50 2.47 -18.03
N PRO A 42 -6.58 1.68 -17.96
CA PRO A 42 -7.56 1.62 -16.88
C PRO A 42 -7.28 0.59 -15.78
N GLU A 43 -6.19 -0.17 -15.87
CA GLU A 43 -5.85 -1.22 -14.90
C GLU A 43 -5.69 -0.66 -13.49
N VAL A 44 -5.84 -1.57 -12.52
CA VAL A 44 -5.79 -1.26 -11.09
C VAL A 44 -5.06 -2.37 -10.35
N PHE A 45 -4.37 -1.99 -9.28
CA PHE A 45 -3.76 -2.94 -8.35
C PHE A 45 -4.38 -2.82 -6.95
N LYS A 46 -4.10 -3.81 -6.10
CA LYS A 46 -4.65 -3.98 -4.75
C LYS A 46 -3.57 -3.78 -3.70
N THR A 47 -3.98 -3.61 -2.45
CA THR A 47 -3.04 -3.62 -1.31
C THR A 47 -2.31 -4.96 -1.19
N SER A 48 -3.00 -6.06 -1.48
CA SER A 48 -2.39 -7.40 -1.53
C SER A 48 -1.24 -7.47 -2.53
N ASP A 49 -1.38 -6.84 -3.70
CA ASP A 49 -0.39 -6.94 -4.77
C ASP A 49 0.92 -6.24 -4.41
N VAL A 50 0.84 -5.18 -3.59
CA VAL A 50 2.00 -4.51 -3.00
C VAL A 50 2.61 -5.37 -1.89
N ALA A 51 1.76 -5.91 -1.00
CA ALA A 51 2.25 -6.66 0.16
C ALA A 51 2.96 -7.97 -0.21
N ILE A 52 2.50 -8.68 -1.24
CA ILE A 52 3.16 -9.92 -1.71
C ILE A 52 4.54 -9.67 -2.34
N LYS A 53 4.85 -8.42 -2.72
CA LYS A 53 6.18 -8.04 -3.23
C LYS A 53 7.18 -7.81 -2.11
N LEU A 54 6.72 -7.60 -0.88
CA LEU A 54 7.60 -7.48 0.28
C LEU A 54 8.19 -8.85 0.60
N SER A 55 9.50 -8.92 0.62
CA SER A 55 10.24 -10.06 1.13
C SER A 55 10.01 -10.26 2.64
N PRO A 56 10.22 -11.47 3.18
CA PRO A 56 10.15 -11.71 4.61
C PRO A 56 11.09 -10.81 5.43
N ALA A 57 12.25 -10.45 4.87
CA ALA A 57 13.20 -9.53 5.51
C ALA A 57 12.68 -8.08 5.56
N GLU A 58 12.04 -7.61 4.49
CA GLU A 58 11.41 -6.27 4.47
C GLU A 58 10.21 -6.21 5.42
N LEU A 59 9.39 -7.26 5.47
CA LEU A 59 8.31 -7.36 6.46
C LEU A 59 8.85 -7.34 7.89
N ALA A 60 9.90 -8.09 8.19
CA ALA A 60 10.53 -8.09 9.50
C ALA A 60 11.13 -6.71 9.85
N ASN A 61 11.70 -5.99 8.88
CA ASN A 61 12.22 -4.62 9.05
C ASN A 61 11.12 -3.59 9.37
N LEU A 62 9.89 -3.87 8.93
CA LEU A 62 8.69 -3.12 9.26
C LEU A 62 8.06 -3.56 10.60
N GLY A 63 8.59 -4.60 11.24
CA GLY A 63 8.01 -5.18 12.46
C GLY A 63 6.78 -6.06 12.18
N TYR A 64 6.58 -6.49 10.93
CA TYR A 64 5.48 -7.34 10.49
C TYR A 64 5.94 -8.79 10.31
N GLY A 65 5.11 -9.72 10.78
CA GLY A 65 5.28 -11.15 10.56
C GLY A 65 4.52 -11.67 9.34
N MET A 66 3.47 -10.97 8.91
CA MET A 66 2.61 -11.37 7.79
C MET A 66 2.38 -10.20 6.82
N ALA A 67 2.14 -10.50 5.54
CA ALA A 67 1.96 -9.49 4.50
C ALA A 67 0.70 -8.62 4.73
N GLU A 68 -0.36 -9.21 5.27
CA GLU A 68 -1.63 -8.53 5.58
C GLU A 68 -1.46 -7.41 6.61
N GLU A 69 -0.44 -7.51 7.46
CA GLU A 69 -0.13 -6.51 8.48
C GLU A 69 0.37 -5.20 7.87
N ALA A 70 0.88 -5.23 6.63
CA ALA A 70 1.30 -4.04 5.90
C ALA A 70 0.13 -3.31 5.20
N TYR A 71 -1.07 -3.89 5.14
CA TYR A 71 -2.20 -3.29 4.42
C TYR A 71 -2.55 -1.88 4.89
N PRO A 72 -2.63 -1.56 6.20
CA PRO A 72 -2.90 -0.21 6.67
C PRO A 72 -1.83 0.80 6.20
N ALA A 73 -0.56 0.43 6.25
CA ALA A 73 0.55 1.26 5.78
C ALA A 73 0.47 1.53 4.27
N ILE A 74 0.12 0.51 3.47
CA ILE A 74 -0.07 0.66 2.03
C ILE A 74 -1.26 1.57 1.71
N LYS A 75 -2.36 1.46 2.47
CA LYS A 75 -3.50 2.38 2.32
C LYS A 75 -3.10 3.82 2.66
N ALA A 76 -2.38 4.02 3.76
CA ALA A 76 -1.91 5.33 4.16
C ALA A 76 -1.04 5.98 3.05
N LEU A 77 -0.10 5.21 2.50
CA LEU A 77 0.73 5.63 1.36
C LEU A 77 -0.09 5.97 0.11
N ALA A 78 -1.15 5.21 -0.17
CA ALA A 78 -2.05 5.49 -1.28
C ALA A 78 -2.81 6.81 -1.10
N TRP A 79 -3.19 7.16 0.14
CA TRP A 79 -3.80 8.45 0.46
C TRP A 79 -2.81 9.60 0.30
N GLU A 80 -1.55 9.43 0.70
CA GLU A 80 -0.48 10.41 0.43
C GLU A 80 -0.31 10.63 -1.08
N ALA A 81 -0.17 9.56 -1.86
CA ALA A 81 -0.04 9.64 -3.31
C ALA A 81 -1.26 10.26 -3.98
N ARG A 82 -2.46 10.04 -3.42
CA ARG A 82 -3.68 10.72 -3.87
C ARG A 82 -3.66 12.21 -3.56
N ALA A 83 -3.19 12.61 -2.38
CA ALA A 83 -3.05 14.01 -1.98
C ALA A 83 -2.05 14.77 -2.86
N MET A 84 -0.99 14.09 -3.31
CA MET A 84 -0.03 14.63 -4.31
C MET A 84 -0.58 14.66 -5.74
N GLY A 85 -1.70 13.97 -6.00
CA GLY A 85 -2.31 13.91 -7.31
C GLY A 85 -1.77 12.82 -8.23
N ASP A 86 -0.92 11.92 -7.73
CA ASP A 86 -0.30 10.84 -8.51
C ASP A 86 -1.17 9.58 -8.57
N CYS A 87 -2.01 9.36 -7.55
CA CYS A 87 -2.83 8.16 -7.40
C CYS A 87 -4.33 8.47 -7.39
N VAL A 88 -5.11 7.56 -7.97
CA VAL A 88 -6.58 7.51 -7.85
C VAL A 88 -6.96 6.26 -7.08
N ILE A 89 -7.73 6.44 -6.01
CA ILE A 89 -8.24 5.36 -5.18
C ILE A 89 -9.69 5.06 -5.56
N LEU A 90 -9.98 3.80 -5.81
CA LEU A 90 -11.29 3.30 -6.24
C LEU A 90 -11.78 2.20 -5.28
N TYR A 91 -13.10 2.08 -5.15
CA TYR A 91 -13.74 0.90 -4.59
C TYR A 91 -13.65 -0.28 -5.57
N PRO A 92 -13.90 -1.53 -5.10
CA PRO A 92 -13.86 -2.72 -5.95
C PRO A 92 -14.86 -2.69 -7.12
N ASP A 93 -15.92 -1.88 -7.01
CA ASP A 93 -16.93 -1.65 -8.05
C ASP A 93 -16.51 -0.57 -9.08
N GLY A 94 -15.32 0.01 -8.94
CA GLY A 94 -14.78 1.03 -9.84
C GLY A 94 -15.18 2.47 -9.50
N ARG A 95 -16.04 2.70 -8.49
CA ARG A 95 -16.37 4.06 -8.04
C ARG A 95 -15.16 4.70 -7.36
N LYS A 96 -14.97 6.00 -7.57
CA LYS A 96 -13.91 6.76 -6.87
C LYS A 96 -14.25 6.84 -5.39
N VAL A 97 -13.25 6.61 -4.53
CA VAL A 97 -13.41 6.84 -3.10
C VAL A 97 -13.54 8.36 -2.87
N PRO A 98 -14.55 8.84 -2.12
CA PRO A 98 -14.68 10.25 -1.76
C PRO A 98 -13.46 10.82 -1.02
N MET A 99 -13.29 12.15 -0.98
CA MET A 99 -12.12 12.79 -0.34
C MET A 99 -12.22 12.86 1.18
N ASP A 100 -13.43 12.82 1.71
CA ASP A 100 -13.77 12.85 3.14
C ASP A 100 -13.61 11.48 3.82
N VAL A 101 -13.46 10.39 3.04
CA VAL A 101 -13.26 9.05 3.59
C VAL A 101 -11.81 8.84 4.02
N SER A 102 -11.63 8.45 5.28
CA SER A 102 -10.34 8.08 5.85
C SER A 102 -9.89 6.68 5.39
N TRP A 103 -8.58 6.49 5.26
CA TRP A 103 -7.97 5.19 4.96
C TRP A 103 -8.24 4.14 6.05
N MET A 104 -8.57 4.57 7.28
CA MET A 104 -8.92 3.69 8.41
C MET A 104 -10.33 3.09 8.27
N GLU A 105 -11.25 3.82 7.65
CA GLU A 105 -12.66 3.44 7.56
C GLU A 105 -13.00 2.73 6.24
N VAL A 106 -12.06 2.75 5.28
CA VAL A 106 -12.25 2.14 3.98
C VAL A 106 -11.94 0.63 4.01
N GLY A 107 -12.80 -0.15 3.36
CA GLY A 107 -12.60 -1.58 3.16
C GLY A 107 -11.54 -1.92 2.10
N PRO A 108 -11.76 -2.97 1.29
CA PRO A 108 -10.89 -3.27 0.14
C PRO A 108 -10.89 -2.11 -0.86
N ILE A 109 -9.71 -1.72 -1.33
CA ILE A 109 -9.53 -0.66 -2.32
C ILE A 109 -8.79 -1.16 -3.57
N ARG A 110 -8.87 -0.36 -4.61
CA ARG A 110 -8.13 -0.46 -5.86
C ARG A 110 -7.39 0.84 -6.09
N MET A 111 -6.19 0.76 -6.64
CA MET A 111 -5.29 1.89 -6.84
C MET A 111 -4.82 1.91 -8.29
N ARG A 112 -4.63 3.10 -8.84
CA ARG A 112 -4.02 3.30 -10.15
C ARG A 112 -3.44 4.69 -10.28
N ARG A 113 -2.56 4.87 -11.25
CA ARG A 113 -2.00 6.19 -11.59
C ARG A 113 -3.10 7.13 -12.07
N LYS A 114 -3.04 8.40 -11.67
CA LYS A 114 -3.87 9.46 -12.27
C LYS A 114 -3.41 9.67 -13.71
N LYS A 115 -4.33 9.61 -14.67
CA LYS A 115 -4.01 9.97 -16.06
C LYS A 115 -3.59 11.44 -16.09
N LYS A 116 -2.35 11.73 -16.51
CA LYS A 116 -1.95 13.10 -16.84
C LYS A 116 -2.82 13.53 -18.01
N VAL A 117 -3.79 14.40 -17.73
CA VAL A 117 -4.45 15.13 -18.80
C VAL A 117 -3.45 16.21 -19.17
N TYR A 118 -2.76 16.02 -20.30
CA TYR A 118 -2.11 17.14 -20.95
C TYR A 118 -3.26 18.02 -21.43
N THR A 119 -3.58 19.06 -20.69
CA THR A 119 -4.24 20.21 -21.31
C THR A 119 -3.13 20.86 -22.13
N ASP A 120 -3.19 20.65 -23.44
CA ASP A 120 -2.46 21.49 -24.39
C ASP A 120 -3.10 22.89 -24.31
N ASP A 121 -2.82 23.60 -23.22
CA ASP A 121 -3.12 25.03 -23.08
C ASP A 121 -2.00 25.80 -23.81
N TRP A 122 -1.94 25.60 -25.12
CA TRP A 122 -1.24 26.45 -26.08
C TRP A 122 -2.31 27.17 -26.91
N ASP A 123 -2.93 28.19 -26.32
CA ASP A 123 -3.68 29.25 -27.03
C ASP A 123 -3.22 30.62 -26.52
#